data_AF-A0A6J2YTM3-F1
#
_entry.id   AF-A0A6J2YTM3-F1
#
_cell.length_a   1.000
_cell.length_b   1.000
_cell.length_c   1.000
_cell.angle_alpha   90.00
_cell.angle_beta   90.00
_cell.angle_gamma   90.00
#
_symmetry.space_group_name_H-M   'P 1'
#
loop_
_entity.id
_entity.type
_entity.pdbx_description
1 polymer ?
#
loop_
_entity_poly.entity_id
_entity_poly.type
_entity_poly.pdbx_seq_one_letter_code
_entity_poly.pdbx_strand_id
1 'polypeptide(L)'
;MSLPLEHKLRVMLIRNLRERGNYLLDSMNTCTTTELFDPNEYLACQYSLYCEDSVVDQSLPISEQLKTDIFPKMRPDLCSKVTKEDTLICKYGSWYLENISSGLQKISTLRMRELAKLLMEIQERNSNIKDLEDALQLKYFNFIVDSIKYLVNSSKILYDSIKKCCELISPDLTGHRKREVEKIKEYLKLNFLVIELVLINLLNLMALLC
;
A
#
# COMPACT_ATOMS: atom_id res chain seq x y z
N MET A 1 -43.49 -23.25 -12.06
CA MET A 1 -43.55 -21.88 -11.48
C MET A 1 -42.14 -21.36 -11.35
N SER A 2 -41.78 -20.30 -12.07
CA SER A 2 -40.44 -19.68 -11.98
C SER A 2 -40.34 -18.85 -10.70
N LEU A 3 -39.31 -19.09 -9.90
CA LEU A 3 -39.00 -18.27 -8.73
C LEU A 3 -38.79 -16.80 -9.16
N PRO A 4 -39.29 -15.82 -8.37
CA PRO A 4 -39.03 -14.40 -8.59
C PRO A 4 -37.53 -14.12 -8.72
N LEU A 5 -37.15 -13.18 -9.60
CA LEU A 5 -35.75 -12.87 -9.90
C LEU A 5 -34.93 -12.54 -8.64
N GLU A 6 -35.55 -11.85 -7.70
CA GLU A 6 -34.98 -11.48 -6.40
C GLU A 6 -34.61 -12.71 -5.56
N HIS A 7 -35.48 -13.74 -5.55
CA HIS A 7 -35.21 -14.98 -4.85
C HIS A 7 -34.06 -15.77 -5.50
N LYS A 8 -33.91 -15.69 -6.82
CA LYS A 8 -32.78 -16.32 -7.53
C LYS A 8 -31.46 -15.65 -7.17
N LEU A 9 -31.42 -14.32 -7.14
CA LEU A 9 -30.24 -13.54 -6.77
C LEU A 9 -29.83 -13.81 -5.32
N ARG A 10 -30.79 -13.83 -4.38
CA ARG A 10 -30.52 -14.15 -2.97
C ARG A 10 -29.90 -15.54 -2.80
N VAL A 11 -30.43 -16.54 -3.50
CA VAL A 11 -29.89 -17.92 -3.47
C VAL A 11 -28.48 -17.96 -4.08
N MET A 12 -28.23 -17.25 -5.19
CA MET A 12 -26.90 -17.17 -5.80
C MET A 12 -25.87 -16.48 -4.88
N LEU A 13 -26.28 -15.45 -4.15
CA LEU A 13 -25.38 -14.71 -3.25
C LEU A 13 -25.02 -15.55 -2.02
N ILE A 14 -26.01 -16.21 -1.41
CA ILE A 14 -25.80 -17.15 -0.29
C ILE A 14 -24.87 -18.30 -0.71
N ARG A 15 -25.07 -18.83 -1.92
CA ARG A 15 -24.23 -19.90 -2.46
C ARG A 15 -22.78 -19.43 -2.65
N ASN A 16 -22.56 -18.25 -3.24
CA ASN A 16 -21.21 -17.67 -3.39
C ASN A 16 -20.51 -17.44 -2.05
N LEU A 17 -21.24 -16.92 -1.06
CA LEU A 17 -20.70 -16.71 0.29
C LEU A 17 -20.33 -18.04 0.96
N ARG A 18 -21.15 -19.09 0.76
CA ARG A 18 -20.87 -20.43 1.29
C ARG A 18 -19.68 -21.07 0.59
N GLU A 19 -19.59 -20.96 -0.73
CA GLU A 19 -18.44 -21.48 -1.51
C GLU A 19 -17.14 -20.78 -1.11
N ARG A 20 -17.15 -19.45 -0.93
CA ARG A 20 -15.98 -18.70 -0.43
C ARG A 20 -15.64 -18.99 1.03
N GLY A 21 -16.65 -19.12 1.88
CA GLY A 21 -16.47 -19.51 3.28
C GLY A 21 -15.88 -20.91 3.42
N ASN A 22 -16.35 -21.86 2.60
CA ASN A 22 -15.80 -23.20 2.54
C ASN A 22 -14.37 -23.21 1.98
N TYR A 23 -14.05 -22.39 0.98
CA TYR A 23 -12.68 -22.25 0.47
C TYR A 23 -11.72 -21.75 1.56
N LEU A 24 -12.15 -20.78 2.38
CA LEU A 24 -11.38 -20.31 3.53
C LEU A 24 -11.22 -21.41 4.58
N LEU A 25 -12.28 -22.17 4.86
CA LEU A 25 -12.25 -23.27 5.83
C LEU A 25 -11.35 -24.43 5.36
N ASP A 26 -11.40 -24.80 4.07
CA ASP A 26 -10.51 -25.80 3.47
C ASP A 26 -9.06 -25.31 3.46
N SER A 27 -8.83 -24.03 3.17
CA SER A 27 -7.49 -23.42 3.24
C SER A 27 -6.95 -23.43 4.68
N MET A 28 -7.81 -23.26 5.68
CA MET A 28 -7.44 -23.36 7.10
C MET A 28 -7.20 -24.81 7.54
N ASN A 29 -8.00 -25.76 7.06
CA ASN A 29 -7.89 -27.18 7.41
C ASN A 29 -6.71 -27.86 6.71
N THR A 30 -6.35 -27.44 5.49
CA THR A 30 -5.14 -27.91 4.80
C THR A 30 -3.86 -27.34 5.41
N CYS A 31 -3.96 -26.33 6.27
CA CYS A 31 -2.88 -25.77 7.07
C CYS A 31 -2.87 -26.37 8.50
N THR A 32 -2.96 -27.70 8.61
CA THR A 32 -2.82 -28.42 9.88
C THR A 32 -1.47 -29.15 9.93
N THR A 33 -0.39 -28.40 10.15
CA THR A 33 0.76 -28.94 10.87
C THR A 33 0.40 -28.96 12.34
N THR A 34 0.34 -30.17 12.90
CA THR A 34 0.13 -30.47 14.31
C THR A 34 1.32 -29.96 15.14
N GLU A 35 1.32 -28.68 15.48
CA GLU A 35 2.08 -28.17 16.60
C GLU A 35 1.16 -27.27 17.44
N LEU A 36 1.29 -27.41 18.76
CA LEU A 36 0.45 -26.76 19.77
C LEU A 36 0.43 -25.24 19.52
N PHE A 37 -0.77 -24.67 19.38
CA PHE A 37 -0.96 -23.23 19.21
C PHE A 37 -0.45 -22.48 20.45
N ASP A 38 0.72 -21.82 20.36
CA ASP A 38 1.19 -20.83 21.34
C ASP A 38 0.58 -19.46 20.98
N PRO A 39 -0.25 -18.85 21.84
CA PRO A 39 -0.83 -17.52 21.60
C PRO A 39 0.19 -16.38 21.44
N ASN A 40 1.47 -16.61 21.77
CA ASN A 40 2.54 -15.64 21.56
C ASN A 40 3.17 -15.74 20.16
N GLU A 41 2.84 -16.76 19.38
CA GLU A 41 3.34 -16.96 18.03
C GLU A 41 2.37 -16.33 17.01
N TYR A 42 2.29 -15.00 17.04
CA TYR A 42 1.62 -14.25 15.98
C TYR A 42 2.28 -14.59 14.64
N LEU A 43 1.54 -15.29 13.77
CA LEU A 43 1.80 -15.54 12.34
C LEU A 43 3.11 -14.89 11.88
N ALA A 44 4.20 -15.64 12.00
CA ALA A 44 5.46 -15.26 11.40
C ALA A 44 5.18 -14.99 9.93
N CYS A 45 5.27 -13.72 9.54
CA CYS A 45 5.37 -13.34 8.15
C CYS A 45 6.44 -14.25 7.54
N GLN A 46 6.14 -14.89 6.41
CA GLN A 46 7.03 -15.86 5.73
C GLN A 46 8.41 -15.27 5.35
N TYR A 47 8.61 -13.97 5.60
CA TYR A 47 9.82 -13.19 5.40
C TYR A 47 10.60 -12.88 6.70
N SER A 48 10.26 -13.49 7.85
CA SER A 48 10.86 -13.17 9.16
C SER A 48 12.24 -13.81 9.44
N LEU A 49 12.76 -14.67 8.55
CA LEU A 49 14.02 -15.40 8.77
C LEU A 49 15.30 -14.64 8.34
N TYR A 50 15.20 -13.36 7.95
CA TYR A 50 16.37 -12.54 7.58
C TYR A 50 16.33 -11.19 8.30
N CYS A 51 16.65 -11.17 9.59
CA CYS A 51 16.91 -9.94 10.33
C CYS A 51 18.31 -10.00 10.93
N GLU A 52 19.31 -9.92 10.05
CA GLU A 52 20.59 -9.33 10.46
C GLU A 52 20.35 -7.83 10.65
N ASP A 53 20.91 -7.28 11.72
CA ASP A 53 20.81 -5.88 12.11
C ASP A 53 21.04 -4.98 10.88
N SER A 54 19.97 -4.36 10.38
CA SER A 54 20.04 -3.47 9.23
C SER A 54 20.82 -2.22 9.63
N VAL A 55 22.13 -2.24 9.43
CA VAL A 55 22.99 -1.06 9.46
C VAL A 55 22.44 -0.11 8.39
N VAL A 56 21.78 0.95 8.83
CA VAL A 56 21.34 2.03 7.94
C VAL A 56 22.61 2.58 7.29
N ASP A 57 22.77 2.38 5.99
CA ASP A 57 23.90 2.92 5.24
C ASP A 57 23.91 4.44 5.42
N GLN A 58 25.01 4.97 5.97
CA GLN A 58 25.17 6.36 6.40
C GLN A 58 25.29 7.34 5.21
N SER A 59 25.18 6.85 3.98
CA SER A 59 25.39 7.62 2.75
C SER A 59 24.17 8.44 2.30
N LEU A 60 22.97 8.13 2.80
CA LEU A 60 21.74 8.83 2.44
C LEU A 60 21.51 10.05 3.35
N PRO A 61 21.11 11.22 2.80
CA PRO A 61 20.75 12.40 3.58
C PRO A 61 19.40 12.21 4.28
N ILE A 62 19.36 11.31 5.25
CA ILE A 62 18.18 10.95 6.04
C ILE A 62 18.13 11.86 7.28
N SER A 63 16.96 12.42 7.56
CA SER A 63 16.70 13.22 8.76
C SER A 63 17.09 12.47 10.04
N GLU A 64 17.83 13.14 10.93
CA GLU A 64 18.21 12.58 12.24
C GLU A 64 16.97 12.17 13.06
N GLN A 65 15.86 12.91 12.92
CA GLN A 65 14.63 12.58 13.61
C GLN A 65 14.05 11.22 13.18
N LEU A 66 14.20 10.83 11.91
CA LEU A 66 13.79 9.49 11.47
C LEU A 66 14.66 8.41 12.13
N LYS A 67 15.97 8.63 12.19
CA LYS A 67 16.94 7.69 12.77
C LYS A 67 16.72 7.50 14.27
N THR A 68 16.40 8.57 15.00
CA THR A 68 16.23 8.51 16.46
C THR A 68 14.82 8.10 16.88
N ASP A 69 13.79 8.62 16.21
CA ASP A 69 12.43 8.56 16.75
C ASP A 69 11.55 7.53 16.06
N ILE A 70 11.82 7.20 14.80
CA ILE A 70 10.97 6.37 13.94
C ILE A 70 11.59 4.99 13.69
N PHE A 71 12.79 4.93 13.12
CA PHE A 71 13.43 3.69 12.70
C PHE A 71 13.66 2.67 13.82
N PRO A 72 14.01 3.07 15.06
CA PRO A 72 14.18 2.11 16.16
C PRO A 72 12.86 1.52 16.64
N LYS A 73 11.73 2.19 16.39
CA LYS A 73 10.38 1.75 16.77
C LYS A 73 9.68 0.95 15.68
N MET A 74 10.26 0.89 14.49
CA MET A 74 9.74 0.11 13.37
C MET A 74 9.97 -1.38 13.60
N ARG A 75 9.00 -2.22 13.19
CA ARG A 75 9.15 -3.67 13.22
C ARG A 75 10.35 -4.08 12.34
N PRO A 76 11.23 -5.00 12.78
CA PRO A 76 12.31 -5.50 11.95
C PRO A 76 11.72 -6.48 10.93
N ASP A 77 11.28 -5.97 9.78
CA ASP A 77 10.79 -6.76 8.66
C ASP A 77 11.20 -6.14 7.33
N LEU A 78 11.00 -6.90 6.24
CA LEU A 78 11.36 -6.47 4.89
C LEU A 78 10.73 -5.12 4.51
N CYS A 79 9.47 -4.89 4.92
CA CYS A 79 8.78 -3.62 4.68
C CYS A 79 9.52 -2.45 5.35
N SER A 80 9.98 -2.63 6.58
CA SER A 80 10.79 -1.62 7.27
C SER A 80 12.20 -1.48 6.72
N LYS A 81 12.79 -2.55 6.17
CA LYS A 81 14.05 -2.44 5.44
C LYS A 81 13.89 -1.54 4.21
N VAL A 82 12.93 -1.86 3.33
CA VAL A 82 12.59 -1.06 2.14
C VAL A 82 12.28 0.39 2.53
N THR A 83 11.54 0.59 3.63
CA THR A 83 11.22 1.92 4.16
C THR A 83 12.47 2.76 4.49
N LYS A 84 13.51 2.13 5.06
CA LYS A 84 14.74 2.80 5.50
C LYS A 84 15.72 3.05 4.36
N GLU A 85 15.66 2.23 3.32
CA GLU A 85 16.58 2.27 2.18
C GLU A 85 16.09 3.17 1.04
N ASP A 86 14.77 3.37 0.91
CA ASP A 86 14.22 4.23 -0.14
C ASP A 86 14.29 5.73 0.23
N THR A 87 15.07 6.48 -0.56
CA THR A 87 15.30 7.92 -0.39
C THR A 87 14.02 8.74 -0.39
N LEU A 88 13.08 8.44 -1.30
CA LEU A 88 11.87 9.23 -1.48
C LEU A 88 10.86 8.95 -0.36
N ILE A 89 10.76 7.70 0.10
CA ILE A 89 9.98 7.34 1.30
C ILE A 89 10.56 8.03 2.54
N CYS A 90 11.89 8.07 2.70
CA CYS A 90 12.55 8.80 3.79
C CYS A 90 12.29 10.32 3.70
N LYS A 91 12.33 10.90 2.50
CA LYS A 91 12.01 12.31 2.26
C LYS A 91 10.56 12.62 2.63
N TYR A 92 9.63 11.74 2.26
CA TYR A 92 8.22 11.82 2.67
C TYR A 92 8.06 11.74 4.19
N GLY A 93 8.74 10.79 4.85
CA GLY A 93 8.69 10.63 6.30
C GLY A 93 9.20 11.86 7.05
N SER A 94 10.29 12.46 6.57
CA SER A 94 10.84 13.70 7.13
C SER A 94 9.86 14.86 6.98
N TRP A 95 9.33 15.05 5.77
CA TRP A 95 8.29 16.05 5.52
C TRP A 95 7.07 15.86 6.43
N TYR A 96 6.61 14.61 6.62
CA TYR A 96 5.45 14.29 7.45
C TYR A 96 5.69 14.71 8.90
N LEU A 97 6.86 14.42 9.47
CA LEU A 97 7.20 14.79 10.85
C LEU A 97 7.33 16.30 11.07
N GLU A 98 7.84 17.03 10.08
CA GLU A 98 8.01 18.48 10.15
C GLU A 98 6.70 19.25 10.00
N ASN A 99 5.77 18.73 9.18
CA ASN A 99 4.59 19.46 8.75
C ASN A 99 3.28 18.99 9.42
N ILE A 100 3.29 17.83 10.06
CA ILE A 100 2.13 17.28 10.78
C ILE A 100 2.40 17.40 12.29
N SER A 101 1.37 17.77 13.05
CA SER A 101 1.47 18.01 14.50
C SER A 101 2.24 16.94 15.28
N SER A 102 3.06 17.40 16.23
CA SER A 102 3.84 16.56 17.12
C SER A 102 2.93 15.56 17.86
N GLY A 103 3.31 14.28 17.82
CA GLY A 103 2.53 13.17 18.41
C GLY A 103 2.03 12.13 17.40
N LEU A 104 2.12 12.40 16.10
CA LEU A 104 1.68 11.49 15.05
C LEU A 104 2.79 10.61 14.45
N GLN A 105 3.86 10.33 15.22
CA GLN A 105 4.96 9.44 14.83
C GLN A 105 4.48 8.07 14.35
N LYS A 106 3.44 7.52 15.01
CA LYS A 106 2.80 6.26 14.61
C LYS A 106 2.16 6.36 13.22
N ILE A 107 1.56 7.50 12.88
CA ILE A 107 0.96 7.71 11.57
C ILE A 107 2.05 7.87 10.50
N SER A 108 3.13 8.62 10.79
CA SER A 108 4.29 8.70 9.89
C SER A 108 4.83 7.30 9.58
N THR A 109 5.06 6.49 10.62
CA THR A 109 5.50 5.09 10.48
C THR A 109 4.54 4.27 9.60
N LEU A 110 3.24 4.40 9.83
CA LEU A 110 2.23 3.69 9.04
C LEU A 110 2.29 4.11 7.56
N ARG A 111 2.34 5.42 7.29
CA ARG A 111 2.36 5.98 5.93
C ARG A 111 3.61 5.60 5.16
N MET A 112 4.78 5.67 5.80
CA MET A 112 6.04 5.23 5.20
C MET A 112 5.99 3.74 4.86
N ARG A 113 5.43 2.90 5.76
CA ARG A 113 5.26 1.46 5.50
C ARG A 113 4.23 1.16 4.42
N GLU A 114 3.18 1.97 4.28
CA GLU A 114 2.22 1.86 3.18
C GLU A 114 2.89 2.15 1.82
N LEU A 115 3.75 3.17 1.75
CA LEU A 115 4.55 3.44 0.55
C LEU A 115 5.55 2.31 0.26
N ALA A 116 6.18 1.74 1.27
CA ALA A 116 7.08 0.61 1.08
C ALA A 116 6.35 -0.64 0.57
N LYS A 117 5.15 -0.94 1.10
CA LYS A 117 4.30 -2.02 0.57
C LYS A 117 3.91 -1.80 -0.89
N LEU A 118 3.57 -0.54 -1.24
CA LEU A 118 3.29 -0.18 -2.62
C LEU A 118 4.51 -0.43 -3.52
N LEU A 119 5.70 -0.01 -3.09
CA LEU A 119 6.93 -0.24 -3.86
C LEU A 119 7.21 -1.73 -4.04
N MET A 120 7.09 -2.52 -2.97
CA MET A 120 7.26 -3.99 -3.04
C MET A 120 6.27 -4.61 -4.04
N GLU A 121 5.00 -4.21 -4.01
CA GLU A 121 3.98 -4.69 -4.96
C GLU A 121 4.30 -4.28 -6.42
N ILE A 122 4.78 -3.06 -6.64
CA ILE A 122 5.22 -2.59 -7.96
C ILE A 122 6.42 -3.43 -8.45
N GLN A 123 7.35 -3.77 -7.56
CA GLN A 123 8.53 -4.57 -7.85
C GLN A 123 8.21 -6.03 -8.17
N GLU A 124 7.22 -6.62 -7.47
CA GLU A 124 6.70 -7.95 -7.81
C GLU A 124 6.10 -7.97 -9.23
N ARG A 125 5.49 -6.87 -9.66
CA ARG A 125 4.93 -6.73 -11.02
C ARG A 125 5.99 -6.41 -12.07
N ASN A 126 7.05 -5.70 -11.68
CA ASN A 126 8.14 -5.34 -12.57
C ASN A 126 9.46 -5.16 -11.80
N SER A 127 10.32 -6.17 -11.87
CA SER A 127 11.61 -6.20 -11.18
C SER A 127 12.65 -5.19 -11.68
N ASN A 128 12.38 -4.48 -12.79
CA ASN A 128 13.27 -3.42 -13.27
C ASN A 128 13.15 -2.14 -12.43
N ILE A 129 12.08 -1.99 -11.66
CA ILE A 129 11.81 -0.79 -10.84
C ILE A 129 12.57 -0.92 -9.54
N LYS A 130 13.53 -0.03 -9.27
CA LYS A 130 14.43 -0.18 -8.11
C LYS A 130 13.96 0.52 -6.85
N ASP A 131 13.36 1.69 -7.01
CA ASP A 131 12.94 2.57 -5.92
C ASP A 131 11.66 3.31 -6.32
N LEU A 132 11.07 4.03 -5.36
CA LEU A 132 9.83 4.76 -5.56
C LEU A 132 10.00 5.91 -6.55
N GLU A 133 11.18 6.51 -6.63
CA GLU A 133 11.48 7.56 -7.60
C GLU A 133 11.46 7.03 -9.05
N ASP A 134 12.05 5.86 -9.30
CA ASP A 134 12.02 5.16 -10.58
C ASP A 134 10.59 4.75 -10.94
N ALA A 135 9.81 4.28 -9.95
CA ALA A 135 8.39 3.96 -10.14
C ALA A 135 7.57 5.17 -10.62
N LEU A 136 7.93 6.40 -10.24
CA LEU A 136 7.30 7.66 -10.66
C LEU A 136 7.68 8.10 -12.08
N GLN A 137 8.00 7.16 -12.97
CA GLN A 137 8.12 7.41 -14.41
C GLN A 137 6.82 7.05 -15.13
N LEU A 138 6.49 7.80 -16.18
CA LEU A 138 5.20 7.69 -16.84
C LEU A 138 4.96 6.28 -17.42
N LYS A 139 6.03 5.63 -17.91
CA LYS A 139 6.00 4.24 -18.41
C LYS A 139 5.56 3.21 -17.35
N TYR A 140 5.69 3.51 -16.06
CA TYR A 140 5.33 2.62 -14.97
C TYR A 140 4.01 2.99 -14.28
N PHE A 141 3.31 4.01 -14.77
CA PHE A 141 2.07 4.50 -14.16
C PHE A 141 1.01 3.42 -13.96
N ASN A 142 0.84 2.51 -14.93
CA ASN A 142 -0.12 1.42 -14.82
C ASN A 142 0.22 0.46 -13.66
N PHE A 143 1.50 0.19 -13.41
CA PHE A 143 1.92 -0.63 -12.28
C PHE A 143 1.58 0.04 -10.95
N ILE A 144 1.74 1.36 -10.84
CA ILE A 144 1.31 2.11 -9.65
C ILE A 144 -0.20 1.93 -9.42
N VAL A 145 -1.01 2.20 -10.44
CA VAL A 145 -2.46 2.14 -10.33
C VAL A 145 -2.95 0.73 -9.96
N ASP A 146 -2.40 -0.30 -10.59
CA ASP A 146 -2.82 -1.69 -10.32
C ASP A 146 -2.34 -2.16 -8.94
N SER A 147 -1.17 -1.72 -8.48
CA SER A 147 -0.68 -1.98 -7.13
C SER A 147 -1.54 -1.32 -6.06
N ILE A 148 -1.98 -0.07 -6.27
CA ILE A 148 -2.90 0.62 -5.36
C ILE A 148 -4.24 -0.12 -5.28
N LYS A 149 -4.79 -0.57 -6.41
CA LYS A 149 -6.04 -1.35 -6.45
C LYS A 149 -5.90 -2.66 -5.68
N TYR A 150 -4.75 -3.32 -5.77
CA TYR A 150 -4.47 -4.56 -5.05
C TYR A 150 -4.41 -4.34 -3.53
N LEU A 151 -3.84 -3.22 -3.07
CA LEU A 151 -3.72 -2.85 -1.66
C LEU A 151 -5.02 -2.27 -1.04
N VAL A 152 -6.20 -2.71 -1.53
CA VAL A 152 -7.61 -2.29 -1.28
C VAL A 152 -7.89 -1.42 -0.03
N ASN A 153 -7.28 -1.71 1.11
CA ASN A 153 -7.53 -1.04 2.39
C ASN A 153 -6.95 0.39 2.51
N SER A 154 -6.06 0.83 1.61
CA SER A 154 -5.34 2.11 1.75
C SER A 154 -5.37 3.01 0.50
N SER A 155 -6.32 2.81 -0.44
CA SER A 155 -6.28 3.47 -1.76
C SER A 155 -6.19 5.01 -1.70
N LYS A 156 -7.13 5.68 -1.02
CA LYS A 156 -7.14 7.16 -0.88
C LYS A 156 -5.84 7.70 -0.27
N ILE A 157 -5.43 7.06 0.81
CA ILE A 157 -4.22 7.39 1.56
C ILE A 157 -2.97 7.27 0.68
N LEU A 158 -2.88 6.19 -0.11
CA LEU A 158 -1.77 5.96 -1.02
C LEU A 158 -1.76 7.02 -2.13
N TYR A 159 -2.91 7.36 -2.71
CA TYR A 159 -3.00 8.45 -3.69
C TYR A 159 -2.47 9.78 -3.13
N ASP A 160 -2.89 10.15 -1.92
CA ASP A 160 -2.42 11.39 -1.27
C ASP A 160 -0.91 11.33 -0.97
N SER A 161 -0.41 10.18 -0.52
CA SER A 161 1.00 9.99 -0.18
C SER A 161 1.90 10.04 -1.43
N ILE A 162 1.49 9.37 -2.52
CA ILE A 162 2.21 9.40 -3.80
C ILE A 162 2.18 10.80 -4.40
N LYS A 163 1.01 11.48 -4.38
CA LYS A 163 0.90 12.87 -4.83
C LYS A 163 1.89 13.77 -4.08
N LYS A 164 2.03 13.57 -2.77
CA LYS A 164 3.02 14.30 -1.97
C LYS A 164 4.45 13.94 -2.35
N CYS A 165 4.75 12.67 -2.62
CA CYS A 165 6.06 12.25 -3.11
C CYS A 165 6.42 12.96 -4.44
N CYS A 166 5.47 13.07 -5.38
CA CYS A 166 5.65 13.86 -6.60
C CYS A 166 6.00 15.32 -6.27
N GLU A 167 5.32 15.96 -5.32
CA GLU A 167 5.62 17.34 -4.91
C GLU A 167 7.00 17.50 -4.27
N LEU A 168 7.46 16.49 -3.52
CA LEU A 168 8.76 16.51 -2.85
C LEU A 168 9.91 16.31 -3.84
N ILE A 169 9.71 15.59 -4.93
CA ILE A 169 10.75 15.36 -5.93
C ILE A 169 10.74 16.40 -7.06
N SER A 170 9.60 17.02 -7.38
CA SER A 170 9.49 18.05 -8.43
C SER A 170 10.53 19.19 -8.39
N PRO A 171 11.01 19.67 -7.23
CA PRO A 171 12.08 20.66 -7.15
C PRO A 171 13.45 20.15 -7.65
N ASP A 172 13.74 18.87 -7.45
CA ASP A 172 15.04 18.26 -7.78
C ASP A 172 15.12 17.83 -9.25
N LEU A 173 13.97 17.81 -9.94
CA LEU A 173 13.87 17.38 -11.33
C LEU A 173 13.95 18.54 -12.32
N THR A 174 14.60 18.30 -13.46
CA THR A 174 14.67 19.25 -14.59
C THR A 174 14.17 18.61 -15.89
N GLY A 175 13.75 19.45 -16.84
CA GLY A 175 13.47 19.04 -18.22
C GLY A 175 12.35 18.00 -18.38
N HIS A 176 12.68 16.86 -19.00
CA HIS A 176 11.71 15.80 -19.33
C HIS A 176 11.12 15.15 -18.08
N ARG A 177 11.97 14.75 -17.13
CA ARG A 177 11.54 14.04 -15.92
C ARG A 177 10.52 14.83 -15.12
N LYS A 178 10.73 16.15 -14.96
CA LYS A 178 9.78 17.01 -14.25
C LYS A 178 8.39 16.99 -14.91
N ARG A 179 8.34 17.05 -16.23
CA ARG A 179 7.07 16.99 -16.99
C ARG A 179 6.38 15.63 -16.83
N GLU A 180 7.12 14.54 -16.74
CA GLU A 180 6.54 13.21 -16.49
C GLU A 180 5.92 13.12 -15.10
N VAL A 181 6.61 13.58 -14.07
CA VAL A 181 6.11 13.55 -12.69
C VAL A 181 4.87 14.43 -12.53
N GLU A 182 4.82 15.61 -13.16
CA GLU A 182 3.61 16.45 -13.15
C GLU A 182 2.43 15.78 -13.88
N LYS A 183 2.66 15.08 -15.00
CA LYS A 183 1.60 14.29 -15.66
C LYS A 183 1.08 13.16 -14.77
N ILE A 184 1.97 12.46 -14.07
CA ILE A 184 1.55 11.42 -13.11
C ILE A 184 0.70 12.04 -12.00
N LYS A 185 1.11 13.18 -11.46
CA LYS A 185 0.35 13.91 -10.44
C LYS A 185 -1.06 14.24 -10.93
N GLU A 186 -1.21 14.69 -12.17
CA GLU A 186 -2.51 14.95 -12.80
C GLU A 186 -3.34 13.66 -12.98
N TYR A 187 -2.72 12.57 -13.45
CA TYR A 187 -3.40 11.29 -13.65
C TYR A 187 -3.84 10.64 -12.33
N LEU A 188 -3.07 10.76 -11.26
CA LEU A 188 -3.46 10.30 -9.93
C LEU A 188 -4.72 11.04 -9.45
N LYS A 189 -4.78 12.36 -9.67
CA LYS A 189 -5.97 13.16 -9.34
C LYS A 189 -7.21 12.70 -10.12
N LEU A 190 -7.07 12.45 -11.42
CA LEU A 190 -8.19 11.99 -12.25
C LEU A 190 -8.67 10.58 -11.88
N ASN A 191 -7.75 9.63 -11.69
CA ASN A 191 -8.09 8.25 -11.32
C ASN A 191 -8.81 8.18 -9.97
N PHE A 192 -8.36 8.98 -8.99
CA PHE A 192 -9.02 9.07 -7.70
C PHE A 192 -10.49 9.51 -7.82
N LEU A 193 -10.75 10.57 -8.59
CA LEU A 193 -12.11 11.07 -8.84
C LEU A 193 -12.99 10.06 -9.57
N VAL A 194 -12.44 9.33 -10.54
CA VAL A 194 -13.18 8.29 -11.26
C VAL A 194 -13.58 7.15 -10.31
N ILE A 195 -12.67 6.70 -9.44
CA ILE A 195 -12.95 5.66 -8.46
C ILE A 195 -14.03 6.11 -7.47
N GLU A 196 -13.93 7.34 -6.93
CA GLU A 196 -14.97 7.89 -6.04
C GLU A 196 -16.33 7.95 -6.75
N LEU A 197 -16.39 8.40 -8.01
CA LEU A 197 -17.62 8.49 -8.77
C LEU A 197 -18.27 7.11 -9.01
N VAL A 198 -17.46 6.10 -9.35
CA VAL A 198 -17.95 4.73 -9.57
C VAL A 198 -18.50 4.14 -8.26
N LEU A 199 -17.83 4.35 -7.13
CA LEU A 199 -18.29 3.89 -5.82
C LEU A 199 -19.60 4.56 -5.40
N ILE A 200 -19.72 5.87 -5.60
CA ILE A 200 -20.97 6.61 -5.31
C ILE A 200 -22.12 6.08 -6.17
N ASN A 201 -21.88 5.87 -7.47
CA ASN A 201 -22.90 5.34 -8.38
C ASN A 201 -23.33 3.92 -8.00
N LEU A 202 -22.39 3.06 -7.57
CA LEU A 202 -22.70 1.72 -7.08
C LEU A 202 -23.52 1.74 -5.79
N LEU A 203 -23.17 2.60 -4.83
CA LEU A 203 -23.91 2.76 -3.59
C LEU A 203 -25.34 3.27 -3.84
N ASN A 204 -25.50 4.25 -4.74
CA ASN A 204 -26.82 4.75 -5.14
C ASN A 204 -27.67 3.67 -5.83
N LEU A 205 -27.06 2.87 -6.70
CA LEU A 205 -27.75 1.75 -7.34
C LEU A 205 -28.20 0.70 -6.31
N MET A 206 -27.33 0.38 -5.33
CA MET A 206 -27.67 -0.54 -4.24
C MET A 206 -28.79 0.02 -3.36
N ALA A 207 -28.79 1.32 -3.07
CA ALA A 207 -29.84 1.99 -2.28
C ALA A 207 -31.20 2.03 -3.00
N LEU A 208 -31.23 2.11 -4.33
CA LEU A 208 -32.45 2.03 -5.13
C LEU A 208 -33.02 0.60 -5.23
N LEU A 209 -32.21 -0.41 -4.93
CA LEU A 209 -32.57 -1.82 -4.96
C LEU A 209 -32.99 -2.39 -3.58
N CYS A 210 -32.87 -1.60 -2.50
CA CYS A 210 -33.32 -1.95 -1.15
C CYS A 210 -34.63 -1.23 -0.81
#